data_AF-A0A7S2WMQ8-F1
#
_entry.id   AF-A0A7S2WMQ8-F1
#
_cell.length_a   1.000
_cell.length_b   1.000
_cell.length_c   1.000
_cell.angle_alpha   90.00
_cell.angle_beta   90.00
_cell.angle_gamma   90.00
#
_symmetry.space_group_name_H-M   'P 1'
#
loop_
_entity.id
_entity.type
_entity.pdbx_description
1 polymer ?
#
loop_
_entity_poly.entity_id
_entity_poly.type
_entity_poly.pdbx_seq_one_letter_code
_entity_poly.pdbx_strand_id
1 'polypeptide(L)'
;TKSNVRSASTPKTSKSPSPQPPKEDSDDKTLHRRIEEIDRKGKALFKDKKFLQAAEVFTEALNLIEQSRKPSSASPSSEKTQSSLTRQVITLTNNRSAMYEKASLPDLALSDCD
;
A
#
# COMPACT_ATOMS: atom_id res chain seq x y z
N THR A 1 -50.66 46.55 -4.72
CA THR A 1 -49.41 46.34 -5.48
C THR A 1 -48.61 47.64 -5.36
N LYS A 2 -47.34 47.73 -4.95
CA LYS A 2 -46.20 46.81 -4.93
C LYS A 2 -45.18 47.42 -3.94
N SER A 3 -44.73 46.66 -2.94
CA SER A 3 -43.85 47.15 -1.88
C SER A 3 -42.36 47.00 -2.21
N ASN A 4 -41.66 48.11 -2.00
CA ASN A 4 -40.40 48.31 -1.28
C ASN A 4 -39.12 47.51 -1.62
N VAL A 5 -38.07 48.29 -1.89
CA VAL A 5 -36.70 47.92 -2.24
C VAL A 5 -35.81 47.88 -0.98
N ARG A 6 -34.70 47.11 -1.08
CA ARG A 6 -33.47 47.09 -0.26
C ARG A 6 -33.39 46.03 0.84
N SER A 7 -32.46 45.10 0.64
CA SER A 7 -31.62 44.55 1.71
C SER A 7 -30.21 44.41 1.16
N ALA A 8 -29.29 45.18 1.72
CA ALA A 8 -27.88 45.16 1.41
C ALA A 8 -27.13 44.51 2.59
N SER A 9 -26.32 43.53 2.23
CA SER A 9 -24.99 43.20 2.76
C SER A 9 -24.82 43.02 4.28
N THR A 10 -24.70 41.77 4.70
CA THR A 10 -23.89 41.38 5.87
C THR A 10 -22.73 40.47 5.43
N PRO A 11 -21.57 40.56 6.11
CA PRO A 11 -20.30 40.07 5.61
C PRO A 11 -20.16 38.54 5.75
N LYS A 12 -19.57 37.91 4.73
CA LYS A 12 -19.10 36.52 4.77
C LYS A 12 -18.04 36.39 5.86
N THR A 13 -18.43 35.88 7.02
CA THR A 13 -17.51 35.35 8.01
C THR A 13 -16.80 34.13 7.43
N SER A 14 -15.49 34.32 7.31
CA SER A 14 -14.42 33.36 7.12
C SER A 14 -14.74 31.98 7.72
N LYS A 15 -14.91 30.97 6.85
CA LYS A 15 -14.74 29.57 7.24
C LYS A 15 -13.26 29.34 7.52
N SER A 16 -12.86 29.33 8.79
CA SER A 16 -11.68 28.59 9.23
C SER A 16 -11.89 27.10 8.95
N PRO A 17 -10.96 26.40 8.27
CA PRO A 17 -10.93 24.96 8.29
C PRO A 17 -9.79 24.49 9.21
N SER A 18 -10.13 23.93 10.38
CA SER A 18 -9.40 22.82 11.01
C SER A 18 -10.19 22.37 12.25
N PRO A 19 -10.54 21.08 12.31
CA PRO A 19 -9.56 20.09 12.74
C PRO A 19 -9.36 18.99 11.68
N GLN A 20 -8.11 18.63 11.40
CA GLN A 20 -7.78 17.42 10.61
C GLN A 20 -7.82 16.19 11.52
N PRO A 21 -8.59 15.15 11.16
CA PRO A 21 -8.22 13.75 11.41
C PRO A 21 -8.29 12.92 10.11
N PRO A 22 -7.84 11.65 10.09
CA PRO A 22 -6.51 11.07 10.33
C PRO A 22 -5.79 10.77 8.98
N LYS A 23 -4.46 11.00 8.90
CA LYS A 23 -3.69 10.68 7.66
C LYS A 23 -3.27 9.20 7.59
N GLU A 24 -3.14 8.53 8.73
CA GLU A 24 -2.58 7.17 8.80
C GLU A 24 -3.47 6.10 8.16
N ASP A 25 -4.80 6.16 8.30
CA ASP A 25 -5.72 5.22 7.62
C ASP A 25 -5.65 5.29 6.09
N SER A 26 -5.21 6.43 5.55
CA SER A 26 -5.08 6.65 4.11
C SER A 26 -3.79 6.00 3.58
N ASP A 27 -2.71 6.06 4.34
CA ASP A 27 -1.40 5.55 3.92
C ASP A 27 -1.38 4.01 3.95
N ASP A 28 -1.99 3.39 4.96
CA ASP A 28 -2.13 1.93 5.05
C ASP A 28 -2.98 1.37 3.91
N LYS A 29 -4.12 2.00 3.60
CA LYS A 29 -4.97 1.60 2.47
C LYS A 29 -4.25 1.79 1.13
N THR A 30 -3.48 2.87 1.00
CA THR A 30 -2.69 3.15 -0.20
C THR A 30 -1.60 2.09 -0.38
N LEU A 31 -0.92 1.70 0.71
CA LEU A 31 0.09 0.65 0.71
C LEU A 31 -0.52 -0.70 0.31
N HIS A 32 -1.61 -1.13 0.94
CA HIS A 32 -2.26 -2.39 0.60
C HIS A 32 -2.70 -2.43 -0.87
N ARG A 33 -3.31 -1.35 -1.37
CA ARG A 33 -3.68 -1.25 -2.79
C ARG A 33 -2.46 -1.35 -3.70
N ARG A 34 -1.34 -0.71 -3.33
CA ARG A 34 -0.11 -0.76 -4.11
C ARG A 34 0.46 -2.18 -4.16
N ILE A 35 0.43 -2.90 -3.04
CA ILE A 35 0.85 -4.30 -2.96
C ILE A 35 -0.02 -5.18 -3.87
N GLU A 36 -1.34 -4.98 -3.90
CA GLU A 36 -2.25 -5.72 -4.79
C GLU A 36 -2.01 -5.44 -6.28
N GLU A 37 -1.65 -4.21 -6.64
CA GLU A 37 -1.25 -3.85 -8.01
C GLU A 37 0.04 -4.57 -8.43
N ILE A 38 1.02 -4.60 -7.53
CA ILE A 38 2.29 -5.30 -7.73
C ILE A 38 2.07 -6.81 -7.86
N ASP A 39 1.25 -7.41 -6.99
CA ASP A 39 0.93 -8.84 -7.06
C ASP A 39 0.26 -9.22 -8.40
N ARG A 40 -0.67 -8.39 -8.89
CA ARG A 40 -1.27 -8.58 -10.22
C ARG A 40 -0.24 -8.48 -11.35
N LYS A 41 0.71 -7.54 -11.27
CA LYS A 41 1.80 -7.40 -12.25
C LYS A 41 2.72 -8.62 -12.23
N GLY A 42 3.11 -9.11 -11.05
CA GLY A 42 3.92 -10.31 -10.90
C GLY A 42 3.23 -11.54 -11.50
N LYS A 43 1.93 -11.71 -11.23
CA LYS A 43 1.12 -12.79 -11.84
C LYS A 43 1.02 -12.69 -13.36
N ALA A 44 0.96 -11.49 -13.93
CA ALA A 44 0.98 -11.30 -15.37
C ALA A 44 2.33 -11.71 -15.98
N LEU A 45 3.44 -11.28 -15.37
CA LEU A 45 4.79 -11.66 -15.80
C LEU A 45 5.03 -13.18 -15.67
N PHE A 46 4.48 -13.82 -14.64
CA PHE A 46 4.51 -15.27 -14.50
C PHE A 46 3.81 -15.98 -15.66
N LYS A 47 2.61 -15.52 -16.08
CA LYS A 47 1.89 -16.09 -17.23
C LYS A 47 2.70 -15.95 -18.53
N ASP A 48 3.45 -14.87 -18.66
CA ASP A 48 4.36 -14.61 -19.78
C ASP A 48 5.70 -15.37 -19.67
N LYS A 49 5.87 -16.23 -18.64
CA LYS A 49 7.12 -16.96 -18.33
C LYS A 49 8.33 -16.06 -18.05
N LYS A 50 8.11 -14.79 -17.71
CA LYS A 50 9.14 -13.82 -17.34
C LYS A 50 9.43 -13.94 -15.83
N PHE A 51 9.95 -15.09 -15.42
CA PHE A 51 10.06 -15.45 -14.00
C PHE A 51 10.96 -14.50 -13.18
N LEU A 52 12.13 -14.12 -13.70
CA LEU A 52 13.01 -13.18 -13.00
C LEU A 52 12.40 -11.79 -12.85
N GLN A 53 11.73 -11.29 -13.89
CA GLN A 53 11.02 -10.01 -13.81
C GLN A 53 9.84 -10.08 -12.82
N ALA A 54 9.15 -11.22 -12.74
CA ALA A 54 8.12 -11.43 -11.73
C ALA A 54 8.70 -11.42 -10.30
N ALA A 55 9.87 -12.05 -10.10
CA ALA A 55 10.57 -12.05 -8.81
C ALA A 55 11.02 -10.64 -8.38
N GLU A 56 11.51 -9.83 -9.32
CA GLU A 56 11.85 -8.41 -9.09
C GLU A 56 10.62 -7.61 -8.64
N VAL A 57 9.47 -7.83 -9.29
CA VAL A 57 8.21 -7.16 -8.93
C VAL A 57 7.76 -7.57 -7.53
N PHE A 58 7.83 -8.83 -7.14
CA PHE A 58 7.53 -9.24 -5.75
C PHE A 58 8.52 -8.65 -4.73
N THR A 59 9.78 -8.48 -5.12
CA THR A 59 10.79 -7.81 -4.30
C THR A 59 10.46 -6.33 -4.07
N GLU A 60 9.93 -5.63 -5.08
CA GLU A 60 9.43 -4.25 -4.94
C GLU A 60 8.36 -4.16 -3.84
N ALA A 61 7.37 -5.08 -3.84
CA ALA A 61 6.33 -5.10 -2.79
C ALA A 61 6.91 -5.39 -1.40
N LEU A 62 7.83 -6.34 -1.28
CA LEU A 62 8.46 -6.66 0.01
C LEU A 62 9.23 -5.45 0.57
N ASN A 63 9.96 -4.72 -0.28
CA ASN A 63 10.67 -3.50 0.10
C ASN A 63 9.71 -2.39 0.57
N LEU A 64 8.54 -2.25 -0.07
CA LEU A 64 7.52 -1.27 0.38
C LEU A 64 7.00 -1.61 1.78
N ILE A 65 6.76 -2.88 2.07
CA ILE A 65 6.29 -3.34 3.39
C ILE A 65 7.40 -3.18 4.45
N GLU A 66 8.66 -3.40 4.09
CA GLU A 66 9.78 -3.17 5.00
C GLU A 66 9.93 -1.68 5.33
N GLN A 67 9.81 -0.81 4.30
CA GLN A 67 9.87 0.64 4.48
C GLN A 67 8.74 1.17 5.36
N SER A 68 7.52 0.62 5.26
CA SER A 68 6.40 1.01 6.12
C SER A 68 6.52 0.50 7.56
N ARG A 69 7.29 -0.57 7.79
CA ARG A 69 7.58 -1.10 9.12
C ARG A 69 8.69 -0.36 9.87
N LYS A 70 9.49 0.46 9.18
CA LYS A 70 10.48 1.31 9.85
C LYS A 70 9.74 2.31 10.75
N PRO A 71 10.11 2.43 12.04
CA PRO A 71 9.31 3.17 13.01
C PRO A 71 9.43 4.68 12.78
N SER A 72 8.50 5.26 12.01
CA SER A 72 8.16 6.67 12.12
C SER A 72 7.05 6.80 13.18
N SER A 73 7.47 6.96 14.44
CA SER A 73 6.64 7.12 15.66
C SER A 73 5.63 5.98 15.96
N ALA A 74 5.88 5.29 17.08
CA ALA A 74 5.03 4.22 17.59
C ALA A 74 3.59 4.70 17.86
N SER A 75 2.64 4.24 17.05
CA SER A 75 1.20 4.47 17.20
C SER A 75 0.51 3.12 17.47
N PRO A 76 -0.40 3.02 18.45
CA PRO A 76 -1.00 1.75 18.92
C PRO A 76 -2.02 1.11 17.93
N SER A 77 -2.30 1.74 16.79
CA SER A 77 -3.03 1.14 15.66
C SER A 77 -2.22 0.07 14.89
N SER A 78 -0.91 -0.03 15.15
CA SER A 78 0.03 -0.88 14.41
C SER A 78 -0.25 -2.38 14.45
N GLU A 79 -0.86 -2.96 15.48
CA GLU A 79 -0.90 -4.43 15.61
C GLU A 79 -1.78 -5.14 14.55
N LYS A 80 -2.97 -4.60 14.24
CA LYS A 80 -3.84 -5.20 13.20
C LYS A 80 -3.23 -5.04 11.81
N THR A 81 -2.68 -3.86 11.50
CA THR A 81 -1.98 -3.60 10.23
C THR A 81 -0.74 -4.48 10.09
N GLN A 82 0.02 -4.69 11.17
CA GLN A 82 1.15 -5.61 11.15
C GLN A 82 0.72 -7.05 10.87
N SER A 83 -0.43 -7.49 11.40
CA SER A 83 -0.95 -8.84 11.11
C SER A 83 -1.39 -9.02 9.64
N SER A 84 -1.98 -8.00 8.99
CA SER A 84 -2.40 -8.07 7.59
C SER A 84 -1.19 -8.02 6.65
N LEU A 85 -0.24 -7.11 6.91
CA LEU A 85 1.02 -7.01 6.18
C LEU A 85 1.86 -8.29 6.33
N THR A 86 1.84 -8.94 7.50
CA THR A 86 2.53 -10.23 7.71
C THR A 86 2.01 -11.30 6.75
N ARG A 87 0.68 -11.43 6.59
CA ARG A 87 0.10 -12.35 5.60
C ARG A 87 0.49 -12.01 4.17
N GLN A 88 0.54 -10.72 3.83
CA GLN A 88 0.98 -10.28 2.51
C GLN A 88 2.45 -10.62 2.26
N VAL A 89 3.32 -10.43 3.25
CA VAL A 89 4.75 -10.78 3.16
C VAL A 89 4.92 -12.26 2.90
N ILE A 90 4.28 -13.14 3.68
CA ILE A 90 4.34 -14.59 3.48
C ILE A 90 3.91 -14.95 2.05
N THR A 91 2.81 -14.36 1.58
CA THR A 91 2.29 -14.62 0.22
C THR A 91 3.27 -14.17 -0.85
N LEU A 92 3.86 -12.98 -0.71
CA LEU A 92 4.82 -12.41 -1.66
C LEU A 92 6.13 -13.19 -1.68
N THR A 93 6.64 -13.60 -0.51
CA THR A 93 7.85 -14.43 -0.38
C THR A 93 7.63 -15.82 -1.00
N ASN A 94 6.47 -16.45 -0.77
CA ASN A 94 6.12 -17.71 -1.42
C ASN A 94 6.00 -17.57 -2.95
N ASN A 95 5.45 -16.46 -3.43
CA ASN A 95 5.38 -16.20 -4.86
C ASN A 95 6.78 -15.94 -5.46
N ARG A 96 7.66 -15.22 -4.74
CA ARG A 96 9.02 -14.93 -5.18
C ARG A 96 9.89 -16.19 -5.23
N SER A 97 9.87 -17.02 -4.19
CA SER A 97 10.54 -18.33 -4.19
C SER A 97 10.08 -19.22 -5.35
N ALA A 98 8.77 -19.29 -5.60
CA ALA A 98 8.24 -20.02 -6.75
C ALA A 98 8.76 -19.47 -8.09
N MET A 99 8.99 -18.15 -8.22
CA MET A 99 9.60 -17.59 -9.43
C MET A 99 11.07 -18.01 -9.58
N TYR A 100 11.83 -18.05 -8.48
CA TYR A 100 13.22 -18.51 -8.50
C TYR A 100 13.32 -19.99 -8.88
N GLU A 101 12.44 -20.86 -8.36
CA GLU A 101 12.38 -22.26 -8.78
C GLU A 101 12.10 -22.38 -10.29
N LYS A 102 11.10 -21.65 -10.80
CA LYS A 102 10.76 -21.65 -12.24
C LYS A 102 11.87 -21.07 -13.12
N ALA A 103 12.70 -20.20 -12.58
CA ALA A 103 13.88 -19.64 -13.23
C ALA A 103 15.12 -20.55 -13.12
N SER A 104 15.02 -21.73 -12.51
CA SER A 104 16.15 -22.63 -12.24
C SER A 104 17.22 -22.02 -11.32
N LEU A 105 16.80 -21.21 -10.35
CA LEU A 105 17.65 -20.59 -9.32
C LEU A 105 17.25 -21.09 -7.91
N PRO A 106 17.45 -22.38 -7.58
CA PRO A 106 17.00 -22.96 -6.31
C PRO A 106 17.67 -22.33 -5.09
N ASP A 107 18.92 -21.87 -5.20
CA ASP A 107 19.64 -21.24 -4.09
C ASP A 107 18.94 -19.94 -3.64
N LEU A 108 18.41 -19.16 -4.58
CA LEU A 108 17.62 -17.97 -4.27
C LEU A 108 16.26 -18.34 -3.68
N ALA A 109 15.63 -19.42 -4.16
CA ALA A 109 14.36 -19.90 -3.59
C ALA A 109 14.51 -20.35 -2.13
N LEU A 110 15.63 -21.00 -1.79
CA LEU A 110 15.92 -21.43 -0.42
C LEU A 110 16.10 -20.24 0.54
N SER A 111 16.68 -19.13 0.06
CA SER A 111 16.84 -17.91 0.86
C SER A 111 15.51 -17.27 1.28
N ASP A 112 14.41 -17.63 0.62
CA ASP A 112 13.05 -17.18 0.93
C ASP A 112 12.32 -18.10 1.93
N CYS A 113 12.93 -19.21 2.36
CA CYS A 113 12.31 -20.24 3.20
C CYS A 113 12.71 -20.18 4.69
N ASP A 114 13.65 -19.32 5.07
CA ASP A 114 14.08 -19.07 6.47
C ASP A 114 13.14 -18.10 7.21
#